data_AF-A0A1C5MRN5-F1
#
_entry.id   AF-A0A1C5MRN5-F1
#
_cell.length_a   1.000
_cell.length_b   1.000
_cell.length_c   1.000
_cell.angle_alpha   90.00
_cell.angle_beta   90.00
_cell.angle_gamma   90.00
#
_symmetry.space_group_name_H-M   'P 1'
#
loop_
_entity.id
_entity.type
_entity.pdbx_description
1 polymer ?
#
loop_
_entity_poly.entity_id
_entity_poly.type
_entity_poly.pdbx_seq_one_letter_code
_entity_poly.pdbx_strand_id
1 'polypeptide(L)'
;MNYLLYIGIHSQDEKGGIDLWNFNSGTNTLVPCKHLNSVKNISYMCLSSDNQYLFVASEQSGEGYITVFHIQFGIKDLTEVVKFSYKQCSFSHLQINLTGNLLFASCYGTGEVLVLQFDSFNQTLRLIDKLIFTGSGPNLERQLSSHPHSVYFSPRQNIAVVSDLGSDAVNILSIDCQTVRVANQWQSYPGSGPRHFAFHPNGQWAYLLTELSSEIIAFHYTGAEFDPIQRISVVPSGYCGDNLSADILVSKDGTKLYASNRGSNNIACYSIDADGYLCLDQYIPTRGWARALYLSNHDEFLFVLNEEFSDSKGEIEIFPLKQGVPQSNGIVRSCPFAYTFCAME
;
A
#
# COMPACT_ATOMS: atom_id res chain seq x y z
N MET A 1 -8.53 7.14 22.19
CA MET A 1 -8.67 7.76 20.85
C MET A 1 -9.63 6.92 20.03
N ASN A 2 -10.32 7.51 19.06
CA ASN A 2 -11.16 6.75 18.13
C ASN A 2 -10.45 6.72 16.78
N TYR A 3 -10.60 5.66 16.03
CA TYR A 3 -10.13 5.57 14.65
C TYR A 3 -11.29 5.10 13.77
N LEU A 4 -11.46 5.74 12.63
CA LEU A 4 -12.38 5.33 11.58
C LEU A 4 -11.59 4.60 10.50
N LEU A 5 -11.92 3.32 10.31
CA LEU A 5 -11.35 2.45 9.30
C LEU A 5 -12.30 2.39 8.11
N TYR A 6 -11.77 2.60 6.91
CA TYR A 6 -12.42 2.35 5.64
C TYR A 6 -11.83 1.07 5.07
N ILE A 7 -12.62 0.01 4.95
CA ILE A 7 -12.19 -1.31 4.51
C ILE A 7 -12.80 -1.59 3.14
N GLY A 8 -11.94 -1.81 2.13
CA GLY A 8 -12.36 -2.05 0.76
C GLY A 8 -12.59 -3.54 0.51
N ILE A 9 -13.85 -3.91 0.23
CA ILE A 9 -14.26 -5.29 -0.01
C ILE A 9 -14.12 -5.63 -1.51
N HIS A 10 -13.35 -6.68 -1.80
CA HIS A 10 -13.07 -7.17 -3.14
C HIS A 10 -14.12 -8.21 -3.56
N SER A 11 -15.33 -7.75 -3.88
CA SER A 11 -16.40 -8.61 -4.38
C SER A 11 -17.27 -7.89 -5.40
N GLN A 12 -17.78 -8.65 -6.37
CA GLN A 12 -18.74 -8.18 -7.37
C GLN A 12 -20.20 -8.28 -6.89
N ASP A 13 -20.46 -9.04 -5.81
CA ASP A 13 -21.81 -9.21 -5.26
C ASP A 13 -22.21 -8.07 -4.31
N GLU A 14 -23.37 -8.21 -3.66
CA GLU A 14 -23.88 -7.21 -2.71
C GLU A 14 -22.94 -6.95 -1.51
N LYS A 15 -22.01 -7.86 -1.19
CA LYS A 15 -21.03 -7.68 -0.11
C LYS A 15 -19.89 -6.74 -0.51
N GLY A 16 -19.64 -6.55 -1.81
CA GLY A 16 -18.63 -5.62 -2.31
C GLY A 16 -18.97 -4.18 -1.91
N GLY A 17 -17.96 -3.38 -1.57
CA GLY A 17 -18.21 -2.06 -1.02
C GLY A 17 -17.13 -1.57 -0.09
N ILE A 18 -17.42 -0.45 0.56
CA ILE A 18 -16.60 0.14 1.62
C ILE A 18 -17.30 -0.12 2.95
N ASP A 19 -16.63 -0.86 3.82
CA ASP A 19 -17.02 -1.08 5.20
C ASP A 19 -16.38 -0.01 6.09
N LEU A 20 -17.19 0.75 6.84
CA LEU A 20 -16.73 1.75 7.78
C LEU A 20 -16.80 1.17 9.20
N TRP A 21 -15.67 1.11 9.87
CA TRP A 21 -15.55 0.54 11.21
C TRP A 21 -14.93 1.54 12.18
N ASN A 22 -15.39 1.56 13.44
CA ASN A 22 -14.87 2.46 14.47
C ASN A 22 -14.09 1.65 15.50
N PHE A 23 -12.80 1.94 15.64
CA PHE A 23 -11.95 1.44 16.70
C PHE A 23 -11.87 2.45 17.84
N ASN A 24 -12.26 2.08 19.05
CA ASN A 24 -12.02 2.89 20.25
C ASN A 24 -10.88 2.27 21.05
N SER A 25 -9.74 2.97 21.12
CA SER A 25 -8.55 2.48 21.82
C SER A 25 -8.68 2.52 23.35
N GLY A 26 -9.57 3.35 23.91
CA GLY A 26 -9.82 3.39 25.35
C GLY A 26 -10.58 2.17 25.86
N THR A 27 -11.46 1.60 25.04
CA THR A 27 -12.22 0.38 25.36
C THR A 27 -11.68 -0.86 24.65
N ASN A 28 -10.69 -0.71 23.77
CA ASN A 28 -10.15 -1.77 22.91
C ASN A 28 -11.26 -2.48 22.09
N THR A 29 -12.19 -1.70 21.51
CA THR A 29 -13.34 -2.22 20.76
C THR A 29 -13.36 -1.75 19.33
N LEU A 30 -13.46 -2.69 18.38
CA LEU A 30 -13.66 -2.43 16.96
C LEU A 30 -15.10 -2.85 16.58
N VAL A 31 -15.88 -1.90 16.08
CA VAL A 31 -17.31 -2.08 15.75
C VAL A 31 -17.63 -1.61 14.32
N PRO A 32 -18.39 -2.39 13.53
CA PRO A 32 -18.86 -1.94 12.23
C PRO A 32 -19.88 -0.81 12.40
N CYS A 33 -19.82 0.18 11.50
CA CYS A 33 -20.66 1.38 11.52
C CYS A 33 -21.59 1.45 10.31
N LYS A 34 -21.05 1.30 9.10
CA LYS A 34 -21.78 1.49 7.84
C LYS A 34 -21.18 0.63 6.75
N HIS A 35 -22.00 0.19 5.80
CA HIS A 35 -21.57 -0.44 4.55
C HIS A 35 -22.05 0.41 3.38
N LEU A 36 -21.18 0.64 2.39
CA LEU A 36 -21.47 1.38 1.18
C LEU A 36 -21.22 0.49 -0.03
N ASN A 37 -22.28 0.14 -0.75
CA ASN A 37 -22.23 -0.76 -1.90
C ASN A 37 -22.18 -0.05 -3.27
N SER A 38 -21.93 1.27 -3.30
CA SER A 38 -21.89 2.07 -4.53
C SER A 38 -20.67 1.79 -5.41
N VAL A 39 -19.62 1.18 -4.85
CA VAL A 39 -18.42 0.71 -5.55
C VAL A 39 -18.24 -0.76 -5.24
N LYS A 40 -17.88 -1.56 -6.24
CA LYS A 40 -17.68 -3.01 -6.12
C LYS A 40 -16.25 -3.35 -6.50
N ASN A 41 -15.80 -4.53 -6.08
CA ASN A 41 -14.52 -5.09 -6.48
C ASN A 41 -13.34 -4.12 -6.28
N ILE A 42 -13.24 -3.58 -5.07
CA ILE A 42 -12.22 -2.58 -4.71
C ILE A 42 -10.86 -3.27 -4.65
N SER A 43 -9.86 -2.68 -5.30
CA SER A 43 -8.50 -3.22 -5.35
C SER A 43 -7.52 -2.45 -4.47
N TYR A 44 -7.70 -1.12 -4.34
CA TYR A 44 -6.86 -0.27 -3.52
C TYR A 44 -7.59 1.02 -3.09
N MET A 45 -7.19 1.60 -1.96
CA MET A 45 -7.69 2.89 -1.49
C MET A 45 -6.55 3.75 -0.94
N CYS A 46 -6.67 5.08 -1.07
CA CYS A 46 -5.79 6.01 -0.36
C CYS A 46 -6.55 7.27 0.06
N LEU A 47 -6.13 7.89 1.16
CA LEU A 47 -6.65 9.17 1.64
C LEU A 47 -5.88 10.34 1.03
N SER A 48 -6.52 11.50 0.89
CA SER A 48 -5.80 12.77 0.74
C SER A 48 -5.01 13.10 2.01
N SER A 49 -3.97 13.93 1.87
CA SER A 49 -3.10 14.31 2.98
C SER A 49 -3.81 15.07 4.12
N ASP A 50 -4.91 15.73 3.82
CA ASP A 50 -5.79 16.43 4.76
C ASP A 50 -6.97 15.57 5.25
N ASN A 51 -7.02 14.29 4.85
CA ASN A 51 -8.09 13.34 5.12
C ASN A 51 -9.50 13.78 4.68
N GLN A 52 -9.64 14.76 3.79
CA GLN A 52 -10.95 15.22 3.30
C GLN A 52 -11.51 14.31 2.19
N TYR A 53 -10.66 13.56 1.50
CA TYR A 53 -11.04 12.73 0.36
C TYR A 53 -10.51 11.30 0.48
N LEU A 54 -11.32 10.34 0.05
CA LEU A 54 -10.94 8.93 -0.13
C LEU A 54 -10.97 8.60 -1.62
N PHE A 55 -9.84 8.15 -2.16
CA PHE A 55 -9.71 7.66 -3.52
C PHE A 55 -9.81 6.15 -3.52
N VAL A 56 -10.67 5.60 -4.37
CA VAL A 56 -11.01 4.18 -4.40
C VAL A 56 -10.82 3.63 -5.79
N ALA A 57 -9.84 2.74 -5.94
CA ALA A 57 -9.62 1.96 -7.16
C ALA A 57 -10.53 0.72 -7.16
N SER A 58 -11.17 0.47 -8.28
CA SER A 58 -12.06 -0.67 -8.47
C SER A 58 -12.04 -1.17 -9.91
N GLU A 59 -12.52 -2.39 -10.14
CA GLU A 59 -12.62 -2.97 -11.47
C GLU A 59 -14.02 -3.53 -11.75
N GLN A 60 -14.64 -3.09 -12.83
CA GLN A 60 -15.96 -3.54 -13.24
C GLN A 60 -15.99 -3.76 -14.76
N SER A 61 -16.45 -4.94 -15.19
CA SER A 61 -16.64 -5.29 -16.60
C SER A 61 -15.37 -5.10 -17.48
N GLY A 62 -14.18 -5.35 -16.91
CA GLY A 62 -12.90 -5.20 -17.60
C GLY A 62 -12.40 -3.75 -17.74
N GLU A 63 -13.05 -2.79 -17.08
CA GLU A 63 -12.60 -1.41 -16.96
C GLU A 63 -12.18 -1.11 -15.52
N GLY A 64 -11.12 -0.32 -15.38
CA GLY A 64 -10.67 0.20 -14.09
C GLY A 64 -11.35 1.53 -13.81
N TYR A 65 -11.73 1.75 -12.55
CA TYR A 65 -12.33 2.98 -12.08
C TYR A 65 -11.57 3.55 -10.89
N ILE A 66 -11.49 4.88 -10.84
CA ILE A 66 -11.09 5.63 -9.64
C ILE A 66 -12.29 6.48 -9.24
N THR A 67 -12.93 6.10 -8.14
CA THR A 67 -14.01 6.89 -7.53
C THR A 67 -13.44 7.69 -6.37
N VAL A 68 -13.72 8.99 -6.31
CA VAL A 68 -13.32 9.85 -5.19
C VAL A 68 -14.55 10.17 -4.37
N PHE A 69 -14.41 10.01 -3.06
CA PHE A 69 -15.42 10.38 -2.08
C PHE A 69 -14.92 11.55 -1.25
N HIS A 70 -15.81 12.52 -0.99
CA HIS A 70 -15.61 13.50 0.07
C HIS A 70 -16.05 12.89 1.41
N ILE A 71 -15.20 13.01 2.43
CA ILE A 71 -15.42 12.46 3.77
C ILE A 71 -16.19 13.46 4.63
N GLN A 72 -17.39 13.09 5.06
CA GLN A 72 -18.23 13.92 5.93
C GLN A 72 -18.06 13.50 7.39
N PHE A 73 -17.01 14.03 8.04
CA PHE A 73 -16.57 13.67 9.40
C PHE A 73 -17.70 13.64 10.44
N GLY A 74 -18.56 14.68 10.47
CA GLY A 74 -19.59 14.81 11.49
C GLY A 74 -20.65 13.70 11.48
N ILE A 75 -20.91 13.11 10.31
CA ILE A 75 -21.91 12.06 10.15
C ILE A 75 -21.32 10.72 9.71
N LYS A 76 -19.98 10.62 9.62
CA LYS A 76 -19.24 9.43 9.17
C LYS A 76 -19.75 8.88 7.84
N ASP A 77 -19.94 9.77 6.87
CA ASP A 77 -20.44 9.42 5.53
C ASP A 77 -19.44 9.72 4.41
N LEU A 78 -19.65 9.08 3.27
CA LEU A 78 -18.89 9.27 2.05
C LEU A 78 -19.84 9.74 0.94
N THR A 79 -19.55 10.91 0.36
CA THR A 79 -20.28 11.41 -0.81
C THR A 79 -19.41 11.25 -2.04
N GLU A 80 -19.87 10.51 -3.04
CA GLU A 80 -19.17 10.40 -4.33
C GLU A 80 -19.14 11.78 -4.99
N VAL A 81 -17.94 12.24 -5.36
CA VAL A 81 -17.74 13.56 -5.99
C VAL A 81 -17.25 13.48 -7.43
N VAL A 82 -16.48 12.44 -7.76
CA VAL A 82 -16.04 12.19 -9.13
C VAL A 82 -15.75 10.71 -9.35
N LYS A 83 -16.00 10.25 -10.58
CA LYS A 83 -15.68 8.91 -11.04
C LYS A 83 -14.93 8.99 -12.36
N PHE A 84 -13.71 8.47 -12.37
CA PHE A 84 -12.86 8.35 -13.55
C PHE A 84 -12.86 6.88 -14.00
N SER A 85 -12.89 6.65 -15.32
CA SER A 85 -12.76 5.31 -15.91
C SER A 85 -11.56 5.23 -16.86
N TYR A 86 -10.96 4.05 -16.92
CA TYR A 86 -9.86 3.75 -17.82
C TYR A 86 -9.95 2.31 -18.33
N LYS A 87 -9.89 2.15 -19.65
CA LYS A 87 -10.12 0.86 -20.30
C LYS A 87 -8.96 -0.09 -20.05
N GLN A 88 -9.27 -1.37 -19.81
CA GLN A 88 -8.30 -2.45 -19.69
C GLN A 88 -7.23 -2.23 -18.61
N CYS A 89 -7.55 -1.59 -17.49
CA CYS A 89 -6.61 -1.44 -16.38
C CYS A 89 -7.14 -2.13 -15.13
N SER A 90 -6.26 -2.87 -14.47
CA SER A 90 -6.44 -3.35 -13.10
C SER A 90 -5.52 -2.53 -12.20
N PHE A 91 -6.11 -1.58 -11.47
CA PHE A 91 -5.37 -0.68 -10.60
C PHE A 91 -4.86 -1.45 -9.38
N SER A 92 -3.53 -1.50 -9.21
CA SER A 92 -2.88 -2.18 -8.08
C SER A 92 -2.60 -1.26 -6.90
N HIS A 93 -2.45 0.04 -7.15
CA HIS A 93 -2.06 1.02 -6.13
C HIS A 93 -2.46 2.43 -6.54
N LEU A 94 -2.80 3.25 -5.54
CA LEU A 94 -3.06 4.68 -5.68
C LEU A 94 -2.17 5.45 -4.71
N GLN A 95 -1.64 6.58 -5.14
CA GLN A 95 -0.98 7.51 -4.23
C GLN A 95 -1.16 8.95 -4.67
N ILE A 96 -1.57 9.81 -3.74
CA ILE A 96 -1.70 11.24 -3.97
C ILE A 96 -0.55 12.00 -3.30
N ASN A 97 -0.09 13.07 -3.93
CA ASN A 97 0.95 13.92 -3.38
C ASN A 97 0.44 14.75 -2.17
N LEU A 98 1.36 15.37 -1.41
CA LEU A 98 1.04 16.07 -0.17
C LEU A 98 0.17 17.30 -0.39
N THR A 99 0.26 17.96 -1.55
CA THR A 99 -0.61 19.08 -1.93
C THR A 99 -2.00 18.61 -2.37
N GLY A 100 -2.24 17.31 -2.51
CA GLY A 100 -3.56 16.76 -2.79
C GLY A 100 -4.06 16.99 -4.22
N ASN A 101 -3.18 17.29 -5.17
CA ASN A 101 -3.56 17.68 -6.53
C ASN A 101 -3.04 16.75 -7.64
N LEU A 102 -2.11 15.85 -7.33
CA LEU A 102 -1.57 14.86 -8.28
C LEU A 102 -1.70 13.46 -7.70
N LEU A 103 -2.55 12.65 -8.35
CA LEU A 103 -2.79 11.25 -8.04
C LEU A 103 -2.07 10.37 -9.06
N PHE A 104 -1.29 9.41 -8.57
CA PHE A 104 -0.64 8.39 -9.36
C PHE A 104 -1.40 7.07 -9.18
N ALA A 105 -1.65 6.38 -10.28
CA ALA A 105 -2.35 5.09 -10.27
C ALA A 105 -1.58 4.04 -11.08
N SER A 106 -1.14 2.97 -10.41
CA SER A 106 -0.44 1.86 -11.05
C SER A 106 -1.43 0.91 -11.72
N CYS A 107 -1.23 0.61 -13.00
CA CYS A 107 -1.98 -0.39 -13.76
C CYS A 107 -1.16 -1.66 -13.91
N TYR A 108 -1.43 -2.65 -13.05
CA TYR A 108 -0.68 -3.91 -13.02
C TYR A 108 -0.74 -4.66 -14.35
N GLY A 109 -1.94 -4.76 -14.94
CA GLY A 109 -2.16 -5.56 -16.15
C GLY A 109 -1.59 -4.99 -17.45
N THR A 110 -1.24 -3.70 -17.50
CA THR A 110 -0.86 -3.02 -18.76
C THR A 110 0.54 -2.44 -18.79
N GLY A 111 1.29 -2.49 -17.70
CA GLY A 111 2.63 -1.89 -17.67
C GLY A 111 2.60 -0.37 -17.57
N GLU A 112 1.54 0.22 -17.01
CA GLU A 112 1.33 1.68 -17.04
C GLU A 112 1.24 2.29 -15.64
N VAL A 113 1.65 3.56 -15.51
CA VAL A 113 1.28 4.42 -14.37
C VAL A 113 0.60 5.67 -14.92
N LEU A 114 -0.63 5.90 -14.47
CA LEU A 114 -1.41 7.09 -14.83
C LEU A 114 -1.09 8.24 -13.87
N VAL A 115 -0.98 9.45 -14.40
CA VAL A 115 -0.87 10.69 -13.62
C VAL A 115 -2.14 11.50 -13.82
N LEU A 116 -2.91 11.65 -12.74
CA LEU A 116 -4.18 12.36 -12.75
C LEU A 116 -4.08 13.63 -11.91
N GLN A 117 -4.62 14.72 -12.44
CA GLN A 117 -4.82 15.96 -11.71
C GLN A 117 -6.17 15.91 -10.97
N PHE A 118 -6.14 16.05 -9.66
CA PHE A 118 -7.34 16.23 -8.84
C PHE A 118 -7.52 17.71 -8.50
N ASP A 119 -8.71 18.24 -8.80
CA ASP A 119 -9.13 19.58 -8.41
C ASP A 119 -10.25 19.42 -7.37
N SER A 120 -9.92 19.68 -6.09
CA SER A 120 -10.85 19.55 -4.97
C SER A 120 -11.96 20.60 -4.98
N PHE A 121 -11.71 21.79 -5.55
CA PHE A 121 -12.68 22.86 -5.62
C PHE A 121 -13.78 22.56 -6.65
N ASN A 122 -13.37 22.16 -7.86
CA ASN A 122 -14.30 21.79 -8.92
C ASN A 122 -14.73 20.32 -8.87
N GLN A 123 -14.14 19.51 -7.98
CA GLN A 123 -14.38 18.07 -7.86
C GLN A 123 -14.16 17.33 -9.18
N THR A 124 -13.03 17.58 -9.83
CA THR A 124 -12.68 16.94 -11.10
C THR A 124 -11.41 16.10 -10.98
N LEU A 125 -11.36 15.01 -11.74
CA LEU A 125 -10.19 14.15 -11.85
C LEU A 125 -9.88 13.95 -13.33
N ARG A 126 -8.71 14.45 -13.77
CA ARG A 126 -8.33 14.48 -15.19
C ARG A 126 -7.00 13.79 -15.41
N LEU A 127 -6.94 12.85 -16.34
CA LEU A 127 -5.67 12.28 -16.81
C LEU A 127 -4.84 13.38 -17.49
N ILE A 128 -3.63 13.62 -16.99
CA ILE A 128 -2.71 14.63 -17.54
C ILE A 128 -1.47 14.01 -18.17
N ASP A 129 -1.08 12.82 -17.75
CA ASP A 129 0.04 12.08 -18.31
C ASP A 129 -0.08 10.57 -18.07
N LYS A 130 0.70 9.79 -18.80
CA LYS A 130 0.82 8.34 -18.64
C LYS A 130 2.24 7.88 -18.95
N LEU A 131 2.82 7.16 -17.99
CA LEU A 131 4.11 6.49 -18.13
C LEU A 131 3.88 5.03 -18.53
N ILE A 132 4.61 4.56 -19.55
CA ILE A 132 4.55 3.18 -20.04
C ILE A 132 5.90 2.53 -19.77
N PHE A 133 5.85 1.36 -19.14
CA PHE A 133 7.01 0.55 -18.78
C PHE A 133 6.97 -0.76 -19.56
N THR A 134 8.15 -1.28 -19.87
CA THR A 134 8.34 -2.56 -20.57
C THR A 134 9.47 -3.33 -19.90
N GLY A 135 9.54 -4.62 -20.17
CA GLY A 135 10.51 -5.52 -19.57
C GLY A 135 9.85 -6.81 -19.12
N SER A 136 10.67 -7.72 -18.63
CA SER A 136 10.27 -9.03 -18.13
C SER A 136 11.30 -9.55 -17.13
N GLY A 137 10.94 -10.59 -16.40
CA GLY A 137 11.78 -11.29 -15.44
C GLY A 137 11.72 -12.81 -15.65
N PRO A 138 12.47 -13.58 -14.86
CA PRO A 138 12.61 -15.03 -15.05
C PRO A 138 11.36 -15.83 -14.64
N ASN A 139 10.46 -15.29 -13.82
CA ASN A 139 9.25 -16.00 -13.41
C ASN A 139 8.20 -16.01 -14.54
N LEU A 140 8.03 -17.16 -15.20
CA LEU A 140 7.14 -17.30 -16.37
C LEU A 140 5.65 -17.16 -16.06
N GLU A 141 5.23 -17.21 -14.80
CA GLU A 141 3.84 -17.02 -14.40
C GLU A 141 3.52 -15.55 -14.07
N ARG A 142 4.52 -14.81 -13.56
CA ARG A 142 4.32 -13.49 -12.94
C ARG A 142 5.09 -12.35 -13.59
N GLN A 143 6.04 -12.64 -14.48
CA GLN A 143 7.02 -11.67 -14.99
C GLN A 143 7.21 -11.75 -16.53
N LEU A 144 6.21 -12.18 -17.29
CA LEU A 144 6.29 -12.18 -18.77
C LEU A 144 6.23 -10.78 -19.39
N SER A 145 5.83 -9.78 -18.61
CA SER A 145 5.72 -8.37 -19.01
C SER A 145 5.89 -7.46 -17.79
N SER A 146 6.01 -6.16 -18.01
CA SER A 146 5.99 -5.13 -16.96
C SER A 146 4.66 -5.14 -16.19
N HIS A 147 4.76 -5.06 -14.86
CA HIS A 147 3.67 -5.01 -13.91
C HIS A 147 3.96 -3.99 -12.79
N PRO A 148 3.82 -2.67 -13.04
CA PRO A 148 3.89 -1.65 -12.00
C PRO A 148 2.90 -1.98 -10.89
N HIS A 149 3.42 -2.23 -9.70
CA HIS A 149 2.63 -2.64 -8.55
C HIS A 149 2.36 -1.48 -7.60
N SER A 150 3.27 -0.53 -7.46
CA SER A 150 3.06 0.63 -6.58
C SER A 150 3.81 1.87 -7.04
N VAL A 151 3.38 3.02 -6.51
CA VAL A 151 4.10 4.30 -6.60
C VAL A 151 4.24 4.85 -5.20
N TYR A 152 5.45 5.31 -4.84
CA TYR A 152 5.72 5.97 -3.57
C TYR A 152 6.46 7.31 -3.76
N PHE A 153 5.88 8.43 -3.33
CA PHE A 153 6.59 9.71 -3.23
C PHE A 153 7.64 9.66 -2.11
N SER A 154 8.82 10.22 -2.39
CA SER A 154 9.78 10.53 -1.33
C SER A 154 9.22 11.59 -0.36
N PRO A 155 9.75 11.71 0.87
CA PRO A 155 9.29 12.70 1.84
C PRO A 155 9.37 14.15 1.34
N ARG A 156 10.32 14.45 0.44
CA ARG A 156 10.48 15.78 -0.17
C ARG A 156 9.63 15.99 -1.44
N GLN A 157 8.99 14.94 -1.96
CA GLN A 157 8.10 14.94 -3.12
C GLN A 157 8.67 15.45 -4.46
N ASN A 158 9.97 15.67 -4.55
CA ASN A 158 10.65 15.97 -5.81
C ASN A 158 10.92 14.70 -6.64
N ILE A 159 10.88 13.53 -5.98
CA ILE A 159 10.92 12.23 -6.66
C ILE A 159 9.81 11.30 -6.15
N ALA A 160 9.42 10.35 -6.99
CA ALA A 160 8.63 9.17 -6.65
C ALA A 160 9.27 7.92 -7.24
N VAL A 161 8.97 6.75 -6.69
CA VAL A 161 9.46 5.47 -7.18
C VAL A 161 8.30 4.58 -7.61
N VAL A 162 8.46 3.91 -8.74
CA VAL A 162 7.52 2.90 -9.25
C VAL A 162 8.17 1.54 -9.14
N SER A 163 7.64 0.69 -8.27
CA SER A 163 8.04 -0.71 -8.17
C SER A 163 7.35 -1.51 -9.25
N ASP A 164 8.13 -2.07 -10.17
CA ASP A 164 7.64 -2.92 -11.25
C ASP A 164 8.01 -4.39 -10.96
N LEU A 165 7.00 -5.16 -10.57
CA LEU A 165 7.13 -6.56 -10.23
C LEU A 165 7.58 -7.38 -11.44
N GLY A 166 7.04 -7.05 -12.61
CA GLY A 166 7.15 -7.82 -13.83
C GLY A 166 8.52 -7.73 -14.50
N SER A 167 9.19 -6.57 -14.37
CA SER A 167 10.50 -6.32 -14.98
C SER A 167 11.67 -6.33 -13.99
N ASP A 168 11.42 -6.68 -12.72
CA ASP A 168 12.41 -6.59 -11.64
C ASP A 168 13.02 -5.18 -11.51
N ALA A 169 12.26 -4.12 -11.76
CA ALA A 169 12.77 -2.75 -11.81
C ALA A 169 12.13 -1.82 -10.77
N VAL A 170 12.89 -0.83 -10.31
CA VAL A 170 12.37 0.35 -9.61
C VAL A 170 12.64 1.55 -10.50
N ASN A 171 11.58 2.16 -11.04
CA ASN A 171 11.70 3.35 -11.87
C ASN A 171 11.63 4.59 -10.98
N ILE A 172 12.64 5.46 -11.04
CA ILE A 172 12.72 6.67 -10.24
C ILE A 172 12.25 7.84 -11.08
N LEU A 173 11.15 8.44 -10.67
CA LEU A 173 10.51 9.57 -11.34
C LEU A 173 11.00 10.87 -10.74
N SER A 174 11.37 11.84 -11.58
CA SER A 174 11.47 13.24 -11.14
C SER A 174 10.14 13.94 -11.38
N ILE A 175 9.71 14.73 -10.40
CA ILE A 175 8.47 15.50 -10.44
C ILE A 175 8.82 16.99 -10.35
N ASP A 176 8.43 17.74 -11.36
CA ASP A 176 8.50 19.20 -11.36
C ASP A 176 7.12 19.76 -11.70
N CYS A 177 6.45 20.31 -10.69
CA CYS A 177 5.06 20.73 -10.79
C CYS A 177 4.16 19.57 -11.28
N GLN A 178 3.63 19.66 -12.50
CA GLN A 178 2.79 18.63 -13.14
C GLN A 178 3.56 17.78 -14.16
N THR A 179 4.84 18.08 -14.39
CA THR A 179 5.68 17.34 -15.31
C THR A 179 6.35 16.18 -14.58
N VAL A 180 6.11 14.98 -15.08
CA VAL A 180 6.65 13.74 -14.53
C VAL A 180 7.50 13.08 -15.61
N ARG A 181 8.67 12.59 -15.25
CA ARG A 181 9.53 11.83 -16.16
C ARG A 181 10.33 10.80 -15.39
N VAL A 182 10.68 9.70 -16.06
CA VAL A 182 11.66 8.74 -15.54
C VAL A 182 13.03 9.41 -15.55
N ALA A 183 13.61 9.60 -14.36
CA ALA A 183 14.92 10.21 -14.18
C ALA A 183 16.03 9.18 -14.08
N ASN A 184 15.73 8.03 -13.48
CA ASN A 184 16.65 6.90 -13.35
C ASN A 184 15.86 5.59 -13.23
N GLN A 185 16.55 4.46 -13.34
CA GLN A 185 16.00 3.14 -13.08
C GLN A 185 17.04 2.31 -12.33
N TRP A 186 16.62 1.70 -11.22
CA TRP A 186 17.42 0.70 -10.53
C TRP A 186 16.91 -0.69 -10.85
N GLN A 187 17.79 -1.57 -11.32
CA GLN A 187 17.46 -2.95 -11.65
C GLN A 187 17.67 -3.84 -10.43
N SER A 188 16.62 -4.53 -10.01
CA SER A 188 16.64 -5.51 -8.94
C SER A 188 17.22 -6.85 -9.40
N TYR A 189 17.43 -7.75 -8.42
CA TYR A 189 17.87 -9.11 -8.68
C TYR A 189 16.81 -9.88 -9.48
N PRO A 190 17.20 -10.71 -10.46
CA PRO A 190 16.25 -11.48 -11.25
C PRO A 190 15.33 -12.36 -10.40
N GLY A 191 14.02 -12.25 -10.62
CA GLY A 191 13.00 -13.01 -9.91
C GLY A 191 12.62 -12.43 -8.55
N SER A 192 13.03 -11.20 -8.24
CA SER A 192 12.70 -10.54 -6.97
C SER A 192 11.23 -10.11 -6.89
N GLY A 193 10.70 -9.54 -7.97
CA GLY A 193 9.38 -8.94 -8.04
C GLY A 193 9.19 -7.75 -7.08
N PRO A 194 9.80 -6.58 -7.33
CA PRO A 194 9.57 -5.35 -6.56
C PRO A 194 8.08 -5.05 -6.38
N ARG A 195 7.62 -4.85 -5.14
CA ARG A 195 6.19 -4.69 -4.85
C ARG A 195 5.85 -3.34 -4.25
N HIS A 196 6.16 -3.14 -2.98
CA HIS A 196 5.90 -1.90 -2.22
C HIS A 196 7.21 -1.30 -1.73
N PHE A 197 7.17 -0.02 -1.38
CA PHE A 197 8.34 0.76 -1.02
C PHE A 197 8.03 1.60 0.22
N ALA A 198 9.01 1.80 1.10
CA ALA A 198 8.88 2.70 2.23
C ALA A 198 10.09 3.64 2.29
N PHE A 199 9.84 4.94 2.40
CA PHE A 199 10.88 5.92 2.65
C PHE A 199 11.02 6.15 4.15
N HIS A 200 12.27 6.27 4.60
CA HIS A 200 12.54 6.70 5.95
C HIS A 200 12.23 8.21 6.13
N PRO A 201 11.64 8.64 7.27
CA PRO A 201 11.27 10.05 7.51
C PRO A 201 12.42 11.06 7.37
N ASN A 202 13.67 10.64 7.62
CA ASN A 202 14.86 11.51 7.44
C ASN A 202 15.14 11.88 5.96
N GLY A 203 14.49 11.22 5.00
CA GLY A 203 14.68 11.47 3.57
C GLY A 203 16.04 11.06 3.01
N GLN A 204 16.74 10.12 3.66
CA GLN A 204 18.06 9.62 3.25
C GLN A 204 18.05 8.12 2.96
N TRP A 205 17.11 7.38 3.54
CA TRP A 205 17.00 5.93 3.37
C TRP A 205 15.65 5.50 2.79
N ALA A 206 15.68 4.34 2.16
CA ALA A 206 14.58 3.78 1.42
C ALA A 206 14.61 2.26 1.53
N TYR A 207 13.45 1.62 1.50
CA TYR A 207 13.30 0.18 1.66
C TYR A 207 12.34 -0.37 0.63
N LEU A 208 12.83 -1.26 -0.25
CA LEU A 208 12.03 -1.99 -1.20
C LEU A 208 11.64 -3.34 -0.63
N LEU A 209 10.34 -3.67 -0.64
CA LEU A 209 9.86 -5.03 -0.40
C LEU A 209 9.67 -5.76 -1.74
N THR A 210 10.23 -6.96 -1.84
CA THR A 210 10.11 -7.82 -3.03
C THR A 210 9.10 -8.95 -2.76
N GLU A 211 8.08 -9.09 -3.62
CA GLU A 211 6.99 -10.07 -3.45
C GLU A 211 7.50 -11.50 -3.62
N LEU A 212 8.24 -11.75 -4.70
CA LEU A 212 8.56 -13.11 -5.14
C LEU A 212 9.78 -13.68 -4.40
N SER A 213 10.80 -12.85 -4.11
CA SER A 213 11.97 -13.30 -3.34
C SER A 213 11.82 -13.16 -1.83
N SER A 214 10.75 -12.50 -1.35
CA SER A 214 10.45 -12.33 0.08
C SER A 214 11.59 -11.66 0.87
N GLU A 215 12.06 -10.51 0.38
CA GLU A 215 13.18 -9.78 0.96
C GLU A 215 12.93 -8.27 0.99
N ILE A 216 13.66 -7.60 1.88
CA ILE A 216 13.82 -6.16 1.87
C ILE A 216 15.20 -5.83 1.31
N ILE A 217 15.24 -4.88 0.38
CA ILE A 217 16.47 -4.23 -0.06
C ILE A 217 16.47 -2.81 0.51
N ALA A 218 17.44 -2.51 1.36
CA ALA A 218 17.63 -1.18 1.93
C ALA A 218 18.57 -0.35 1.05
N PHE A 219 18.29 0.94 0.94
CA PHE A 219 19.03 1.89 0.12
C PHE A 219 19.43 3.12 0.92
N HIS A 220 20.62 3.63 0.65
CA HIS A 220 20.87 5.07 0.72
C HIS A 220 20.44 5.70 -0.60
N TYR A 221 19.88 6.90 -0.57
CA TYR A 221 19.53 7.58 -1.81
C TYR A 221 19.81 9.08 -1.76
N THR A 222 20.21 9.64 -2.90
CA THR A 222 20.40 11.07 -3.10
C THR A 222 19.78 11.48 -4.43
N GLY A 223 18.68 12.23 -4.37
CA GLY A 223 17.94 12.56 -5.59
C GLY A 223 17.42 11.29 -6.25
N ALA A 224 17.84 11.03 -7.49
CA ALA A 224 17.42 9.86 -8.26
C ALA A 224 18.40 8.68 -8.20
N GLU A 225 19.51 8.80 -7.46
CA GLU A 225 20.49 7.72 -7.27
C GLU A 225 20.15 6.93 -6.01
N PHE A 226 20.04 5.60 -6.16
CA PHE A 226 19.69 4.65 -5.10
C PHE A 226 20.79 3.59 -4.99
N ASP A 227 21.52 3.60 -3.87
CA ASP A 227 22.64 2.71 -3.59
C ASP A 227 22.19 1.62 -2.60
N PRO A 228 22.12 0.34 -2.99
CA PRO A 228 21.69 -0.73 -2.11
C PRO A 228 22.75 -1.01 -1.04
N ILE A 229 22.35 -1.01 0.23
CA ILE A 229 23.25 -1.22 1.38
C ILE A 229 23.05 -2.57 2.06
N GLN A 230 21.86 -3.17 1.94
CA GLN A 230 21.51 -4.41 2.61
C GLN A 230 20.44 -5.16 1.82
N ARG A 231 20.49 -6.48 1.89
CA ARG A 231 19.40 -7.39 1.50
C ARG A 231 19.13 -8.33 2.67
N ILE A 232 17.88 -8.41 3.12
CA ILE A 232 17.49 -9.22 4.28
C ILE A 232 16.16 -9.92 4.02
N SER A 233 16.05 -11.19 4.41
CA SER A 233 14.83 -11.97 4.24
C SER A 233 13.75 -11.51 5.22
N VAL A 234 12.50 -11.46 4.77
CA VAL A 234 11.33 -11.19 5.63
C VAL A 234 10.62 -12.44 6.12
N VAL A 235 11.15 -13.63 5.85
CA VAL A 235 10.59 -14.89 6.35
C VAL A 235 11.54 -15.55 7.36
N PRO A 236 11.01 -16.31 8.34
CA PRO A 236 11.84 -17.03 9.30
C PRO A 236 12.86 -17.95 8.64
N SER A 237 14.06 -18.02 9.22
CA SER A 237 15.10 -18.95 8.76
C SER A 237 14.58 -20.38 8.75
N GLY A 238 14.69 -21.06 7.60
CA GLY A 238 14.21 -22.43 7.41
C GLY A 238 12.75 -22.57 7.00
N TYR A 239 12.04 -21.46 6.77
CA TYR A 239 10.74 -21.51 6.09
C TYR A 239 10.93 -21.95 4.63
N CYS A 240 10.21 -22.99 4.22
CA CYS A 240 10.32 -23.60 2.89
C CYS A 240 9.01 -23.61 2.10
N GLY A 241 7.96 -22.95 2.61
CA GLY A 241 6.68 -22.83 1.90
C GLY A 241 6.70 -21.71 0.87
N ASP A 242 5.65 -21.64 0.05
CA ASP A 242 5.45 -20.49 -0.84
C ASP A 242 5.16 -19.24 0.00
N ASN A 243 5.76 -18.11 -0.40
CA ASN A 243 5.53 -16.84 0.26
C ASN A 243 5.46 -15.71 -0.77
N LEU A 244 4.49 -14.82 -0.58
CA LEU A 244 4.32 -13.59 -1.35
C LEU A 244 4.25 -12.41 -0.38
N SER A 245 5.37 -11.72 -0.18
CA SER A 245 5.39 -10.53 0.67
C SER A 245 4.47 -9.45 0.11
N ALA A 246 3.88 -8.63 0.98
CA ALA A 246 2.83 -7.69 0.58
C ALA A 246 3.18 -6.25 0.93
N ASP A 247 3.03 -5.83 2.18
CA ASP A 247 3.12 -4.41 2.55
C ASP A 247 4.35 -4.11 3.38
N ILE A 248 4.81 -2.86 3.33
CA ILE A 248 5.99 -2.38 4.07
C ILE A 248 5.74 -0.98 4.61
N LEU A 249 6.04 -0.76 5.89
CA LEU A 249 5.89 0.54 6.54
C LEU A 249 7.13 0.85 7.39
N VAL A 250 7.51 2.13 7.43
CA VAL A 250 8.45 2.68 8.42
C VAL A 250 7.66 3.47 9.46
N SER A 251 8.02 3.35 10.73
CA SER A 251 7.39 4.12 11.81
C SER A 251 7.59 5.61 11.63
N LYS A 252 6.68 6.44 12.18
CA LYS A 252 6.76 7.90 12.05
C LYS A 252 8.01 8.45 12.72
N ASP A 253 8.47 7.82 13.79
CA ASP A 253 9.74 8.14 14.46
C ASP A 253 10.99 7.61 13.72
N GLY A 254 10.82 6.80 12.67
CA GLY A 254 11.91 6.24 11.87
C GLY A 254 12.68 5.09 12.53
N THR A 255 12.26 4.59 13.69
CA THR A 255 13.03 3.59 14.43
C THR A 255 12.69 2.15 14.08
N LYS A 256 11.53 1.91 13.45
CA LYS A 256 11.03 0.57 13.13
C LYS A 256 10.59 0.43 11.68
N LEU A 257 10.71 -0.79 11.16
CA LEU A 257 10.16 -1.21 9.89
C LEU A 257 9.33 -2.48 10.06
N TYR A 258 8.18 -2.52 9.40
CA TYR A 258 7.27 -3.67 9.38
C TYR A 258 7.08 -4.14 7.94
N ALA A 259 7.20 -5.44 7.70
CA ALA A 259 6.90 -6.06 6.41
C ALA A 259 5.96 -7.24 6.58
N SER A 260 4.91 -7.33 5.76
CA SER A 260 3.91 -8.39 5.87
C SER A 260 4.12 -9.52 4.86
N ASN A 261 3.73 -10.72 5.25
CA ASN A 261 3.94 -11.94 4.47
C ASN A 261 2.64 -12.75 4.32
N ARG A 262 2.37 -13.17 3.08
CA ARG A 262 1.27 -14.08 2.74
C ARG A 262 1.86 -15.44 2.40
N GLY A 263 1.54 -16.47 3.18
CA GLY A 263 2.19 -17.79 3.11
C GLY A 263 2.84 -18.16 4.43
N SER A 264 3.91 -17.44 4.82
CA SER A 264 4.51 -17.57 6.16
C SER A 264 3.70 -16.87 7.27
N ASN A 265 2.64 -16.13 6.88
CA ASN A 265 1.60 -15.54 7.75
C ASN A 265 2.18 -14.86 8.98
N ASN A 266 3.01 -13.85 8.74
CA ASN A 266 3.61 -13.04 9.79
C ASN A 266 3.87 -11.61 9.33
N ILE A 267 4.18 -10.77 10.30
CA ILE A 267 4.81 -9.47 10.14
C ILE A 267 6.25 -9.61 10.62
N ALA A 268 7.21 -9.32 9.76
CA ALA A 268 8.60 -9.15 10.16
C ALA A 268 8.79 -7.72 10.67
N CYS A 269 9.26 -7.58 11.92
CA CYS A 269 9.52 -6.29 12.57
C CYS A 269 11.02 -6.11 12.75
N TYR A 270 11.55 -4.97 12.29
CA TYR A 270 12.96 -4.63 12.34
C TYR A 270 13.18 -3.32 13.10
N SER A 271 14.29 -3.24 13.82
CA SER A 271 14.90 -1.97 14.21
C SER A 271 15.70 -1.40 13.04
N ILE A 272 15.63 -0.08 12.87
CA ILE A 272 16.45 0.67 11.91
C ILE A 272 17.60 1.32 12.69
N ASP A 273 18.84 1.06 12.28
CA ASP A 273 20.02 1.66 12.92
C ASP A 273 20.36 3.05 12.39
N ALA A 274 21.43 3.65 12.92
CA ALA A 274 21.85 5.01 12.59
C ALA A 274 22.35 5.17 11.15
N ASP A 275 22.65 4.08 10.45
CA ASP A 275 23.12 4.04 9.07
C ASP A 275 22.04 3.44 8.12
N GLY A 276 20.83 3.22 8.62
CA GLY A 276 19.70 2.73 7.84
C GLY A 276 19.66 1.22 7.61
N TYR A 277 20.55 0.45 8.25
CA TYR A 277 20.50 -1.01 8.23
C TYR A 277 19.37 -1.53 9.14
N LEU A 278 18.83 -2.67 8.75
CA LEU A 278 17.76 -3.37 9.43
C LEU A 278 18.32 -4.49 10.30
N CYS A 279 17.90 -4.52 11.56
CA CYS A 279 18.13 -5.62 12.49
C CYS A 279 16.78 -6.24 12.87
N LEU A 280 16.61 -7.54 12.66
CA LEU A 280 15.36 -8.23 12.98
C LEU A 280 15.13 -8.21 14.49
N ASP A 281 13.97 -7.69 14.91
CA ASP A 281 13.53 -7.78 16.31
C ASP A 281 12.74 -9.07 16.54
N GLN A 282 11.69 -9.30 15.73
CA GLN A 282 10.84 -10.48 15.84
C GLN A 282 9.96 -10.69 14.59
N TYR A 283 9.44 -11.91 14.47
CA TYR A 283 8.31 -12.23 13.62
C TYR A 283 7.04 -12.31 14.47
N ILE A 284 5.97 -11.64 14.03
CA ILE A 284 4.67 -11.66 14.70
C ILE A 284 3.71 -12.47 13.83
N PRO A 285 3.21 -13.63 14.30
CA PRO A 285 2.24 -14.41 13.54
C PRO A 285 0.96 -13.62 13.29
N THR A 286 0.41 -13.76 12.08
CA THR A 286 -0.90 -13.25 11.71
C THR A 286 -1.86 -14.42 11.49
N ARG A 287 -3.16 -14.15 11.57
CA ARG A 287 -4.19 -15.19 11.44
C ARG A 287 -4.45 -15.63 10.00
N GLY A 288 -4.02 -14.84 9.03
CA GLY A 288 -4.14 -15.16 7.61
C GLY A 288 -3.06 -14.47 6.78
N TRP A 289 -3.37 -14.24 5.51
CA TRP A 289 -2.44 -13.60 4.57
C TRP A 289 -2.43 -12.08 4.78
N ALA A 290 -1.48 -11.60 5.58
CA ALA A 290 -1.35 -10.18 5.89
C ALA A 290 -1.00 -9.37 4.62
N ARG A 291 -2.02 -8.76 4.01
CA ARG A 291 -1.95 -8.09 2.71
C ARG A 291 -1.65 -6.61 2.81
N ALA A 292 -2.23 -5.94 3.80
CA ALA A 292 -2.10 -4.50 3.99
C ALA A 292 -1.85 -4.18 5.47
N LEU A 293 -1.06 -3.14 5.70
CA LEU A 293 -0.72 -2.63 7.01
C LEU A 293 -1.14 -1.16 7.12
N TYR A 294 -1.45 -0.72 8.33
CA TYR A 294 -1.58 0.69 8.66
C TYR A 294 -1.04 0.94 10.06
N LEU A 295 -0.28 2.01 10.21
CA LEU A 295 0.29 2.42 11.48
C LEU A 295 -0.42 3.70 11.95
N SER A 296 -0.89 3.71 13.21
CA SER A 296 -1.56 4.89 13.77
C SER A 296 -0.64 6.12 13.76
N ASN A 297 -1.23 7.32 13.76
CA ASN A 297 -0.47 8.58 13.67
C ASN A 297 0.61 8.75 14.75
N HIS A 298 0.43 8.08 15.89
CA HIS A 298 1.33 8.12 17.05
C HIS A 298 2.09 6.81 17.28
N ASP A 299 2.13 5.91 16.29
CA ASP A 299 2.83 4.62 16.37
C ASP A 299 2.42 3.77 17.60
N GLU A 300 1.15 3.87 18.00
CA GLU A 300 0.58 3.14 19.15
C GLU A 300 -0.05 1.81 18.74
N PHE A 301 -0.53 1.72 17.50
CA PHE A 301 -1.23 0.55 16.97
C PHE A 301 -0.78 0.24 15.55
N LEU A 302 -0.51 -1.03 15.30
CA LEU A 302 -0.36 -1.60 13.97
C LEU A 302 -1.64 -2.36 13.60
N PHE A 303 -2.33 -1.88 12.58
CA PHE A 303 -3.50 -2.51 12.01
C PHE A 303 -3.06 -3.37 10.83
N VAL A 304 -3.66 -4.55 10.72
CA VAL A 304 -3.26 -5.58 9.78
C VAL A 304 -4.52 -6.16 9.16
N LEU A 305 -4.59 -6.08 7.84
CA LEU A 305 -5.65 -6.72 7.07
C LEU A 305 -5.13 -8.05 6.53
N ASN A 306 -5.75 -9.14 6.99
CA ASN A 306 -5.56 -10.48 6.47
C ASN A 306 -6.57 -10.75 5.35
N GLU A 307 -6.05 -11.08 4.18
CA GLU A 307 -6.78 -11.67 3.06
C GLU A 307 -6.97 -13.18 3.35
N GLU A 308 -8.16 -13.74 3.17
CA GLU A 308 -8.35 -15.20 3.10
C GLU A 308 -9.10 -15.59 1.83
N PHE A 309 -8.33 -16.01 0.82
CA PHE A 309 -8.82 -16.31 -0.52
C PHE A 309 -9.76 -17.53 -0.56
N SER A 310 -9.45 -18.60 0.20
CA SER A 310 -10.18 -19.87 0.10
C SER A 310 -11.64 -19.79 0.54
N ASP A 311 -11.94 -18.90 1.49
CA ASP A 311 -13.26 -18.79 2.11
C ASP A 311 -13.96 -17.47 1.77
N SER A 312 -13.35 -16.60 0.95
CA SER A 312 -13.81 -15.22 0.73
C SER A 312 -14.05 -14.46 2.04
N LYS A 313 -13.14 -14.65 3.01
CA LYS A 313 -13.15 -13.99 4.31
C LYS A 313 -11.96 -13.04 4.41
N GLY A 314 -12.07 -12.03 5.26
CA GLY A 314 -10.93 -11.22 5.68
C GLY A 314 -10.94 -11.08 7.19
N GLU A 315 -9.82 -10.68 7.77
CA GLU A 315 -9.75 -10.31 9.18
C GLU A 315 -8.95 -9.02 9.37
N ILE A 316 -9.40 -8.17 10.29
CA ILE A 316 -8.61 -7.06 10.79
C ILE A 316 -8.04 -7.45 12.14
N GLU A 317 -6.72 -7.45 12.26
CA GLU A 317 -5.98 -7.55 13.51
C GLU A 317 -5.42 -6.18 13.90
N ILE A 318 -5.52 -5.81 15.18
CA ILE A 318 -4.97 -4.56 15.72
C ILE A 318 -4.00 -4.92 16.84
N PHE A 319 -2.72 -4.71 16.60
CA PHE A 319 -1.66 -4.95 17.57
C PHE A 319 -1.29 -3.65 18.29
N PRO A 320 -1.40 -3.57 19.63
CA PRO A 320 -0.79 -2.46 20.35
C PRO A 320 0.73 -2.57 20.24
N LEU A 321 1.39 -1.42 20.12
CA LEU A 321 2.83 -1.31 20.00
C LEU A 321 3.44 -0.92 21.35
N LYS A 322 4.50 -1.61 21.74
CA LYS A 322 5.33 -1.24 22.88
C LYS A 322 6.74 -0.98 22.37
N GLN A 323 7.19 0.28 22.43
CA GLN A 323 8.47 0.70 21.83
C GLN A 323 8.55 0.32 20.33
N GLY A 324 7.44 0.46 19.61
CA GLY A 324 7.32 0.09 18.19
C GLY A 324 7.34 -1.42 17.92
N VAL A 325 7.23 -2.27 18.95
CA VAL A 325 7.19 -3.72 18.78
C VAL A 325 5.75 -4.22 18.97
N PRO A 326 5.12 -4.91 17.98
CA PRO A 326 3.76 -5.40 18.09
C PRO A 326 3.61 -6.48 19.17
N GLN A 327 2.60 -6.34 20.01
CA GLN A 327 2.33 -7.26 21.12
C GLN A 327 1.26 -8.29 20.73
N SER A 328 1.44 -9.56 21.09
CA SER A 328 0.59 -10.69 20.66
C SER A 328 -0.90 -10.64 21.07
N ASN A 329 -1.28 -9.74 21.97
CA ASN A 329 -2.66 -9.59 22.47
C ASN A 329 -3.50 -8.64 21.59
N GLY A 330 -3.46 -8.84 20.27
CA GLY A 330 -4.19 -8.00 19.32
C GLY A 330 -5.71 -8.20 19.38
N ILE A 331 -6.47 -7.17 19.02
CA ILE A 331 -7.91 -7.32 18.74
C ILE A 331 -8.06 -7.98 17.38
N VAL A 332 -8.99 -8.92 17.26
CA VAL A 332 -9.34 -9.51 15.96
C VAL A 332 -10.82 -9.37 15.69
N ARG A 333 -11.15 -9.02 14.45
CA ARG A 333 -12.50 -8.99 13.92
C ARG A 333 -12.52 -9.48 12.47
N SER A 334 -13.37 -10.45 12.19
CA SER A 334 -13.59 -10.93 10.83
C SER A 334 -14.44 -9.94 10.04
N CYS A 335 -14.13 -9.77 8.75
CA CYS A 335 -14.81 -8.96 7.76
C CYS A 335 -15.07 -9.79 6.48
N PRO A 336 -15.92 -9.32 5.56
CA PRO A 336 -15.95 -9.86 4.20
C PRO A 336 -14.57 -9.73 3.53
N PHE A 337 -14.35 -10.45 2.42
CA PHE A 337 -13.07 -10.47 1.70
C PHE A 337 -12.53 -9.07 1.35
N ALA A 338 -11.60 -8.57 2.15
CA ALA A 338 -11.08 -7.21 2.05
C ALA A 338 -9.67 -7.21 1.45
N TYR A 339 -9.39 -6.24 0.57
CA TYR A 339 -8.11 -6.13 -0.18
C TYR A 339 -7.23 -4.97 0.25
N THR A 340 -7.83 -3.98 0.89
CA THR A 340 -7.20 -2.71 1.20
C THR A 340 -7.98 -2.04 2.32
N PHE A 341 -7.31 -1.21 3.09
CA PHE A 341 -7.99 -0.36 4.04
C PHE A 341 -7.19 0.93 4.26
N CYS A 342 -7.90 1.96 4.71
CA CYS A 342 -7.30 3.16 5.25
C CYS A 342 -7.85 3.36 6.65
N ALA A 343 -7.07 3.97 7.54
CA ALA A 343 -7.58 4.42 8.81
C ALA A 343 -7.27 5.89 9.01
N MET A 344 -8.09 6.50 9.85
CA MET A 344 -8.03 7.90 10.22
C MET A 344 -8.36 7.99 11.70
N GLU A 345 -7.71 8.90 12.41
CA GLU A 345 -7.97 9.18 13.83
C GLU A 345 -9.05 10.25 14.02
#